data_AF-A0AAJ1X7Z4-F1
#
_entry.id   AF-A0AAJ1X7Z4-F1
#
_cell.length_a   1.000
_cell.length_b   1.000
_cell.length_c   1.000
_cell.angle_alpha   90.00
_cell.angle_beta   90.00
_cell.angle_gamma   90.00
#
_symmetry.space_group_name_H-M   'P 1'
#
loop_
_entity.id
_entity.type
_entity.pdbx_description
1 polymer ?
#
loop_
_entity_poly.entity_id
_entity_poly.type
_entity_poly.pdbx_seq_one_letter_code
_entity_poly.pdbx_strand_id
1 'polypeptide(L)'
;MRCACLLLAVLLTACGQHSADNRADALAADPVRLKALRAQCAADRQAIGEDACLAAAEAFRRRFFAGQTGPDEYRTLEELPPIPPTFDEPIGDETP
;
A
#
# COMPACT_ATOMS: atom_id res chain seq x y z
N MET A 1 28.74 14.08 23.18
CA MET A 1 28.48 12.70 22.70
C MET A 1 27.00 12.37 22.60
N ARG A 2 26.14 12.69 23.59
CA ARG A 2 24.68 12.47 23.51
C ARG A 2 23.99 13.13 22.30
N CYS A 3 24.32 14.38 21.97
CA CYS A 3 23.71 15.07 20.82
C CYS A 3 24.07 14.43 19.47
N ALA A 4 25.31 13.92 19.31
CA ALA A 4 25.72 13.27 18.07
C ALA A 4 24.92 11.98 17.81
N CYS A 5 24.70 11.17 18.85
CA CYS A 5 23.89 9.96 18.73
C CYS A 5 22.41 10.27 18.41
N LEU A 6 21.85 11.33 19.00
CA LEU A 6 20.47 11.75 18.72
C LEU A 6 20.30 12.23 17.28
N LEU A 7 21.24 13.03 16.77
CA LEU A 7 21.22 13.49 15.37
C LEU A 7 21.33 12.31 14.39
N LEU A 8 22.19 11.33 14.69
CA LEU A 8 22.36 10.15 13.85
C LEU A 8 21.09 9.29 13.80
N ALA A 9 20.41 9.10 14.94
CA ALA A 9 19.13 8.39 14.99
C ALA A 9 18.05 9.08 14.13
N VAL A 10 17.94 10.42 14.23
CA VAL A 10 16.98 11.22 13.44
C VAL A 10 17.26 11.12 11.93
N LEU A 11 18.54 11.15 11.53
CA LEU A 11 18.92 11.04 10.12
C LEU A 11 18.60 9.66 9.55
N LEU A 12 18.83 8.58 10.31
CA LEU A 12 18.51 7.22 9.90
C LEU A 12 17.00 7.02 9.74
N THR A 13 16.18 7.54 10.66
CA THR A 13 14.72 7.48 10.54
C THR A 13 14.21 8.30 9.36
N ALA A 14 14.80 9.47 9.10
CA ALA A 14 14.41 10.33 7.98
C ALA A 14 14.75 9.69 6.62
N CYS A 15 15.89 9.00 6.48
CA CYS A 15 16.21 8.25 5.26
C CYS A 15 15.20 7.13 4.97
N GLY A 16 14.74 6.43 6.02
CA GLY A 16 13.71 5.39 5.88
C GLY A 16 12.38 5.95 5.36
N GLN A 17 11.92 7.06 5.94
CA GLN A 17 10.72 7.77 5.48
C GLN A 17 10.84 8.28 4.04
N HIS A 18 11.98 8.89 3.69
CA HIS A 18 12.20 9.37 2.32
C HIS A 18 12.18 8.24 1.29
N SER A 19 12.72 7.06 1.62
CA SER A 19 12.66 5.88 0.75
C SER A 19 11.23 5.38 0.56
N ALA A 20 10.44 5.31 1.65
CA ALA A 20 9.04 4.90 1.60
C ALA A 20 8.18 5.87 0.77
N ASP A 21 8.39 7.18 0.93
CA ASP A 21 7.69 8.22 0.16
C ASP A 21 8.00 8.12 -1.34
N ASN A 22 9.29 8.02 -1.71
CA ASN A 22 9.69 7.83 -3.11
C ASN A 22 9.06 6.58 -3.72
N ARG A 23 8.93 5.51 -2.93
CA ARG A 23 8.34 4.25 -3.38
C ARG A 23 6.83 4.38 -3.58
N ALA A 24 6.15 5.12 -2.70
CA ALA A 24 4.73 5.44 -2.86
C ALA A 24 4.48 6.33 -4.08
N ASP A 25 5.34 7.33 -4.34
CA ASP A 25 5.23 8.20 -5.50
C ASP A 25 5.46 7.44 -6.82
N ALA A 26 6.47 6.58 -6.86
CA ALA A 26 6.73 5.72 -8.01
C ALA A 26 5.57 4.75 -8.28
N LEU A 27 4.96 4.18 -7.24
CA LEU A 27 3.77 3.33 -7.36
C LEU A 27 2.52 4.15 -7.76
N ALA A 28 2.38 5.38 -7.28
CA ALA A 28 1.27 6.25 -7.65
C ALA A 28 1.33 6.65 -9.13
N ALA A 29 2.52 6.71 -9.73
CA ALA A 29 2.69 6.97 -11.16
C ALA A 29 2.34 5.77 -12.07
N ASP A 30 2.32 4.54 -11.53
CA ASP A 30 2.03 3.31 -12.28
C ASP A 30 0.80 2.57 -11.70
N PRO A 31 -0.42 2.88 -12.17
CA PRO A 31 -1.65 2.31 -11.63
C PRO A 31 -1.78 0.80 -11.85
N VAL A 32 -1.20 0.25 -12.91
CA VAL A 32 -1.27 -1.19 -13.22
C VAL A 32 -0.45 -1.97 -12.21
N ARG A 33 0.79 -1.52 -11.96
CA ARG A 33 1.66 -2.11 -10.95
C ARG A 33 1.09 -1.96 -9.55
N LEU A 34 0.51 -0.80 -9.24
CA LEU A 34 -0.15 -0.55 -7.97
C LEU A 34 -1.34 -1.48 -7.73
N LYS A 35 -2.22 -1.68 -8.72
CA LYS A 35 -3.36 -2.63 -8.63
C LYS A 35 -2.86 -4.05 -8.35
N ALA A 36 -1.87 -4.52 -9.11
CA ALA A 36 -1.31 -5.86 -8.93
C ALA A 36 -0.70 -6.05 -7.52
N LEU A 37 0.08 -5.06 -7.04
CA LEU A 37 0.71 -5.14 -5.72
C LEU A 37 -0.34 -5.12 -4.59
N ARG A 38 -1.41 -4.34 -4.73
CA ARG A 38 -2.52 -4.35 -3.76
C ARG A 38 -3.25 -5.68 -3.70
N ALA A 39 -3.49 -6.32 -4.85
CA ALA A 39 -4.09 -7.66 -4.89
C ALA A 39 -3.20 -8.68 -4.18
N GLN A 40 -1.88 -8.63 -4.41
CA GLN A 40 -0.92 -9.48 -3.71
C GLN A 40 -0.91 -9.24 -2.19
N CYS A 41 -0.94 -7.98 -1.77
CA CYS A 41 -1.01 -7.61 -0.35
C CYS A 41 -2.31 -8.03 0.35
N ALA A 42 -3.42 -8.09 -0.39
CA ALA A 42 -4.68 -8.61 0.13
C ALA A 42 -4.65 -10.14 0.27
N ALA A 43 -3.93 -10.84 -0.62
CA ALA A 43 -3.79 -12.29 -0.59
C ALA A 43 -2.83 -12.76 0.51
N ASP A 44 -1.64 -12.16 0.62
CA ASP A 44 -0.66 -12.52 1.65
C ASP A 44 0.28 -11.33 1.95
N ARG A 45 -0.09 -10.56 2.98
CA ARG A 45 0.69 -9.40 3.40
C ARG A 45 2.08 -9.75 3.92
N GLN A 46 2.20 -10.90 4.58
CA GLN A 46 3.45 -11.32 5.22
C GLN A 46 4.47 -11.77 4.17
N ALA A 47 4.03 -12.51 3.15
CA ALA A 47 4.89 -12.94 2.05
C ALA A 47 5.36 -11.76 1.18
N ILE A 48 4.51 -10.76 0.98
CA ILE A 48 4.83 -9.58 0.16
C ILE A 48 5.67 -8.56 0.92
N GLY A 49 5.50 -8.51 2.24
CA GLY A 49 6.23 -7.62 3.15
C GLY A 49 5.42 -6.39 3.56
N GLU A 50 5.45 -6.07 4.86
CA GLU A 50 4.65 -5.00 5.44
C GLU A 50 4.96 -3.62 4.85
N ASP A 51 6.24 -3.28 4.73
CA ASP A 51 6.67 -2.02 4.10
C ASP A 51 6.22 -1.94 2.63
N ALA A 52 6.20 -3.11 1.96
CA ALA A 52 5.74 -3.27 0.59
C ALA A 52 4.28 -2.81 0.46
N CYS A 53 3.44 -3.35 1.32
CA CYS A 53 2.00 -3.11 1.37
C CYS A 53 1.64 -1.73 1.93
N LEU A 54 2.40 -1.19 2.88
CA LEU A 54 2.21 0.16 3.40
C LEU A 54 2.40 1.22 2.33
N ALA A 55 3.47 1.14 1.52
CA ALA A 55 3.65 2.12 0.46
C ALA A 55 2.62 1.96 -0.67
N ALA A 56 2.14 0.74 -0.94
CA ALA A 56 1.03 0.51 -1.87
C ALA A 56 -0.29 1.12 -1.35
N ALA A 57 -0.55 1.03 -0.05
CA ALA A 57 -1.70 1.67 0.58
C ALA A 57 -1.60 3.21 0.48
N GLU A 58 -0.42 3.77 0.75
CA GLU A 58 -0.16 5.20 0.68
C GLU A 58 -0.26 5.74 -0.77
N ALA A 59 0.33 5.04 -1.75
CA ALA A 59 0.22 5.39 -3.16
C ALA A 59 -1.24 5.44 -3.63
N PHE A 60 -2.01 4.43 -3.26
CA PHE A 60 -3.44 4.37 -3.56
C PHE A 60 -4.21 5.51 -2.89
N ARG A 61 -3.96 5.78 -1.60
CA ARG A 61 -4.56 6.89 -0.86
C ARG A 61 -4.31 8.23 -1.56
N ARG A 62 -3.07 8.50 -1.97
CA ARG A 62 -2.70 9.73 -2.70
C ARG A 62 -3.48 9.87 -4.01
N ARG A 63 -3.50 8.83 -4.83
CA ARG A 63 -4.24 8.83 -6.11
C ARG A 63 -5.73 9.05 -5.91
N PHE A 64 -6.32 8.34 -4.93
CA PHE A 64 -7.74 8.45 -4.60
C PHE A 64 -8.12 9.89 -4.24
N PHE A 65 -7.37 10.53 -3.33
CA PHE A 65 -7.63 11.93 -2.94
C PHE A 65 -7.29 12.94 -4.04
N ALA A 66 -6.37 12.62 -4.95
CA ALA A 66 -6.07 13.46 -6.11
C ALA A 66 -7.10 13.32 -7.25
N GLY A 67 -8.13 12.46 -7.11
CA GLY A 67 -9.09 12.17 -8.18
C GLY A 67 -8.48 11.44 -9.37
N GLN A 68 -7.29 10.86 -9.20
CA GLN A 68 -6.58 10.08 -10.23
C GLN A 68 -7.07 8.63 -10.20
N THR A 69 -8.37 8.41 -10.30
CA THR A 69 -8.92 7.06 -10.50
C THR A 69 -8.88 6.73 -11.99
N GLY A 70 -8.33 5.57 -12.34
CA GLY A 70 -8.20 5.19 -13.74
C GLY A 70 -9.54 4.69 -14.28
N PRO A 71 -9.97 5.07 -15.51
CA PRO A 71 -11.14 4.46 -16.15
C PRO A 71 -10.97 2.94 -16.36
N ASP A 72 -9.74 2.45 -16.23
CA ASP A 72 -9.36 1.05 -16.43
C ASP A 72 -9.14 0.30 -15.10
N GLU A 73 -9.44 0.94 -13.96
CA GLU A 73 -9.11 0.40 -12.64
C GLU A 73 -10.09 -0.69 -12.19
N TYR A 74 -11.36 -0.57 -12.58
CA TYR A 74 -12.40 -1.60 -12.43
C TYR A 74 -13.23 -1.62 -13.72
N ARG A 75 -12.70 -2.25 -14.78
CA ARG A 75 -13.37 -2.26 -16.10
C ARG A 75 -14.57 -3.18 -16.12
N THR A 76 -14.57 -4.23 -15.31
CA THR A 76 -15.61 -5.24 -15.29
C THR A 76 -16.09 -5.50 -13.87
N LEU A 77 -17.32 -5.98 -13.73
CA LEU A 77 -17.92 -6.30 -12.43
C LEU A 77 -17.11 -7.39 -11.71
N GLU A 78 -16.47 -8.28 -12.46
CA GLU A 78 -15.61 -9.35 -11.94
C GLU A 78 -14.31 -8.83 -11.32
N GLU A 79 -13.87 -7.61 -11.67
CA GLU A 79 -12.70 -6.98 -11.06
C GLU A 79 -13.01 -6.26 -9.75
N LEU A 80 -14.29 -6.06 -9.41
CA LEU A 80 -14.67 -5.44 -8.15
C LEU A 80 -14.47 -6.43 -7.00
N PRO A 81 -13.92 -5.98 -5.85
CA PRO A 81 -13.89 -6.82 -4.66
C PRO A 81 -15.33 -7.20 -4.27
N PRO A 82 -15.56 -8.45 -3.82
CA PRO A 82 -16.88 -8.88 -3.39
C PRO A 82 -17.37 -8.01 -2.23
N ILE A 83 -18.65 -7.65 -2.23
CA ILE A 83 -19.28 -6.93 -1.13
C ILE A 83 -19.57 -7.95 -0.03
N PRO A 84 -18.96 -7.83 1.16
CA PRO A 84 -19.23 -8.76 2.25
C PRO A 84 -20.66 -8.55 2.78
N PRO A 85 -21.31 -9.61 3.29
CA PRO A 85 -22.65 -9.51 3.86
C PRO A 85 -22.68 -8.65 5.13
N THR A 86 -21.56 -8.61 5.88
CA THR A 86 -21.36 -7.78 7.08
C THR A 86 -19.95 -7.19 7.06
N PHE A 87 -19.74 -6.03 7.69
CA PHE A 87 -18.41 -5.41 7.82
C PHE A 87 -17.71 -5.78 9.15
N ASP A 88 -18.39 -6.52 10.03
CA ASP A 88 -17.96 -6.80 11.40
C ASP A 88 -17.24 -8.16 11.55
N GLU A 89 -17.32 -9.03 10.55
CA GLU A 89 -16.65 -10.34 10.58
C GLU A 89 -15.16 -10.20 10.23
N PRO A 90 -14.26 -10.82 11.02
CA PRO A 90 -12.86 -10.91 10.63
C PRO A 90 -12.76 -11.67 9.30
N ILE A 91 -11.93 -11.18 8.39
CA ILE A 91 -11.60 -11.87 7.13
C ILE A 91 -10.93 -13.19 7.52
N GLY A 92 -11.73 -14.24 7.68
CA GLY A 92 -11.29 -15.54 8.14
C GLY A 92 -10.57 -16.28 7.02
N ASP A 93 -9.50 -16.99 7.40
CA ASP A 93 -8.79 -17.95 6.56
C ASP A 93 -9.80 -18.87 5.85
N GLU A 94 -10.07 -18.63 4.56
CA GLU A 94 -10.57 -19.68 3.68
C GLU A 94 -9.44 -20.70 3.52
N THR A 95 -9.36 -21.62 4.47
CA THR A 95 -8.68 -22.90 4.33
C THR A 95 -9.70 -23.95 3.85
N PRO A 96 -9.27 -24.94 3.04
CA PRO A 96 -10.08 -25.58 2.00
C PRO A 96 -11.32 -26.34 2.47
#